data_AF-A0A0F5JHP1-F1
#
_entry.id   AF-A0A0F5JHP1-F1
#
_cell.length_a   1.000
_cell.length_b   1.000
_cell.length_c   1.000
_cell.angle_alpha   90.00
_cell.angle_beta   90.00
_cell.angle_gamma   90.00
#
_symmetry.space_group_name_H-M   'P 1'
#
loop_
_entity.id
_entity.type
_entity.pdbx_description
1 polymer ?
#
loop_
_entity_poly.entity_id
_entity_poly.type
_entity_poly.pdbx_seq_one_letter_code
_entity_poly.pdbx_strand_id
1 'polypeptide(L)'
;METPIDPKSIALKFNEYIGNADIEGLVGLMTDDHVFIDMANARIEGKLNNRKMAWEPFFRLFPGYHNIFEKILVKGSTVILQGYAVCSDEVLNNVPAIWIAEIIKDKVSLWHIYPDTEQNRERWGL
;
A
#
# COMPACT_ATOMS: atom_id res chain seq x y z
N MET A 1 -4.03 19.47 -21.53
CA MET A 1 -3.40 18.25 -21.00
C MET A 1 -3.25 18.46 -19.52
N GLU A 2 -3.93 17.67 -18.70
CA GLU A 2 -3.77 17.75 -17.24
C GLU A 2 -2.36 17.27 -16.87
N THR A 3 -1.73 17.95 -15.91
CA THR A 3 -0.43 17.56 -15.39
C THR A 3 -0.59 16.25 -14.60
N PRO A 4 0.28 15.24 -14.81
CA PRO A 4 0.25 14.01 -14.02
C PRO A 4 0.32 14.34 -12.52
N ILE A 5 -0.48 13.65 -11.72
CA ILE A 5 -0.49 13.84 -10.28
C ILE A 5 0.83 13.29 -9.71
N ASP A 6 1.38 13.99 -8.72
CA ASP A 6 2.58 13.55 -8.02
C ASP A 6 2.43 12.11 -7.47
N PRO A 7 3.35 11.18 -7.79
CA PRO A 7 3.28 9.78 -7.35
C PRO A 7 3.13 9.61 -5.83
N LYS A 8 3.81 10.45 -5.05
CA LYS A 8 3.70 10.42 -3.58
C LYS A 8 2.27 10.74 -3.14
N SER A 9 1.65 11.75 -3.74
CA SER A 9 0.28 12.14 -3.45
C SER A 9 -0.71 11.00 -3.75
N ILE A 10 -0.51 10.25 -4.85
CA ILE A 10 -1.34 9.09 -5.19
C ILE A 10 -1.15 7.96 -4.18
N ALA A 11 0.10 7.61 -3.84
CA ALA A 11 0.39 6.55 -2.87
C ALA A 11 -0.17 6.87 -1.48
N LEU A 12 -0.07 8.12 -1.03
CA LEU A 12 -0.65 8.57 0.23
C LEU A 12 -2.18 8.54 0.19
N LYS A 13 -2.80 8.92 -0.93
CA LYS A 13 -4.25 8.83 -1.09
C LYS A 13 -4.75 7.38 -1.10
N PHE A 14 -4.00 6.48 -1.74
CA PHE A 14 -4.26 5.05 -1.68
C PHE A 14 -4.24 4.54 -0.24
N ASN A 15 -3.20 4.91 0.53
CA ASN A 15 -3.11 4.56 1.95
C ASN A 15 -4.23 5.17 2.80
N GLU A 16 -4.66 6.40 2.51
CA GLU A 16 -5.78 7.04 3.19
C GLU A 16 -7.07 6.22 3.00
N TYR A 17 -7.33 5.71 1.80
CA TYR A 17 -8.47 4.82 1.56
C TYR A 17 -8.36 3.49 2.32
N ILE A 18 -7.15 2.94 2.47
CA ILE A 18 -6.91 1.78 3.34
C ILE A 18 -7.28 2.12 4.79
N GLY A 19 -6.75 3.23 5.32
CA GLY A 19 -6.97 3.65 6.71
C GLY A 19 -8.41 3.97 7.05
N ASN A 20 -9.18 4.47 6.08
CA ASN A 20 -10.60 4.78 6.22
C ASN A 20 -11.52 3.60 5.88
N ALA A 21 -10.98 2.42 5.54
CA ALA A 21 -11.73 1.28 5.00
C ALA A 21 -12.64 1.65 3.80
N ASP A 22 -12.22 2.62 2.97
CA ASP A 22 -12.94 3.08 1.79
C ASP A 22 -12.62 2.19 0.59
N ILE A 23 -13.39 1.11 0.44
CA ILE A 23 -13.19 0.14 -0.63
C ILE A 23 -13.41 0.73 -2.03
N GLU A 24 -14.33 1.69 -2.19
CA GLU A 24 -14.62 2.26 -3.50
C GLU A 24 -13.52 3.21 -3.94
N GLY A 25 -13.06 4.08 -3.04
CA GLY A 25 -11.90 4.96 -3.27
C GLY A 25 -10.64 4.16 -3.58
N LEU A 26 -10.38 3.12 -2.78
CA LEU A 26 -9.21 2.25 -2.94
C LEU A 26 -9.19 1.56 -4.31
N VAL A 27 -10.30 0.90 -4.67
CA VAL A 27 -10.43 0.17 -5.94
C VAL A 27 -10.42 1.12 -7.14
N GLY A 28 -10.98 2.32 -7.00
CA GLY A 28 -10.95 3.36 -8.03
C GLY A 28 -9.53 3.82 -8.40
N LEU A 29 -8.61 3.75 -7.44
CA LEU A 29 -7.22 4.17 -7.60
C LEU A 29 -6.28 3.04 -8.07
N MET A 30 -6.78 1.81 -8.25
CA MET A 30 -6.01 0.70 -8.82
C MET A 30 -6.00 0.73 -10.36
N THR A 31 -4.92 0.28 -10.98
CA THR A 31 -4.95 -0.16 -12.39
C THR A 31 -5.78 -1.44 -12.51
N ASP A 32 -6.23 -1.80 -13.72
CA ASP A 32 -7.05 -3.01 -13.90
C ASP A 32 -6.26 -4.30 -13.60
N ASP A 33 -4.96 -4.27 -13.90
CA ASP A 33 -3.96 -5.30 -13.64
C ASP A 33 -3.22 -5.13 -12.30
N HIS A 34 -3.77 -4.34 -11.36
CA HIS A 34 -3.14 -4.06 -10.07
C HIS A 34 -2.71 -5.33 -9.33
N VAL A 35 -1.54 -5.27 -8.71
CA VAL A 35 -0.95 -6.37 -7.94
C VAL A 35 -0.80 -5.95 -6.49
N PHE A 36 -1.31 -6.78 -5.59
CA PHE A 36 -0.99 -6.72 -4.17
C PHE A 36 -0.08 -7.89 -3.80
N ILE A 37 0.92 -7.61 -2.97
CA ILE A 37 1.80 -8.62 -2.39
C ILE A 37 1.92 -8.35 -0.90
N ASP A 38 1.49 -9.29 -0.08
CA ASP A 38 1.59 -9.17 1.38
C ASP A 38 3.00 -9.50 1.89
N MET A 39 3.19 -9.33 3.20
CA MET A 39 4.49 -9.57 3.85
C MET A 39 4.94 -11.05 3.77
N ALA A 40 4.02 -11.99 3.55
CA ALA A 40 4.32 -13.41 3.34
C ALA A 40 4.59 -13.75 1.86
N ASN A 41 4.66 -12.75 0.98
CA ASN A 41 4.76 -12.87 -0.48
C ASN A 41 3.54 -13.55 -1.14
N ALA A 42 2.38 -13.60 -0.47
CA ALA A 42 1.15 -13.98 -1.14
C ALA A 42 0.76 -12.89 -2.15
N ARG A 43 0.49 -13.30 -3.38
CA ARG A 43 0.30 -12.40 -4.52
C ARG A 43 -1.12 -12.48 -5.05
N ILE A 44 -1.75 -11.33 -5.22
CA ILE A 44 -3.11 -11.22 -5.78
C ILE A 44 -3.07 -10.24 -6.95
N GLU A 45 -3.44 -10.72 -8.13
CA GLU A 45 -3.42 -9.95 -9.38
C GLU A 45 -4.82 -9.58 -9.84
N GLY A 46 -4.93 -8.36 -10.38
CA GLY A 46 -6.15 -7.79 -10.91
C GLY A 46 -6.97 -7.05 -9.85
N LYS A 47 -7.52 -5.91 -10.25
CA LYS A 47 -8.35 -5.02 -9.40
C LYS A 47 -9.50 -5.74 -8.69
N LEU A 48 -10.28 -6.51 -9.45
CA LEU A 48 -11.48 -7.18 -8.92
C LEU A 48 -11.13 -8.30 -7.94
N ASN A 49 -10.03 -9.01 -8.17
CA ASN A 49 -9.55 -10.03 -7.25
C ASN A 49 -9.02 -9.37 -5.97
N ASN A 50 -8.26 -8.29 -6.10
CA ASN A 50 -7.77 -7.51 -4.97
C ASN A 50 -8.91 -7.02 -4.06
N ARG A 51 -9.99 -6.50 -4.66
CA ARG A 51 -11.19 -6.13 -3.90
C ARG A 51 -11.72 -7.30 -3.07
N LYS A 52 -11.98 -8.44 -3.71
CA LYS A 52 -12.69 -9.58 -3.09
C LYS A 52 -11.82 -10.41 -2.14
N MET A 53 -10.55 -10.59 -2.48
CA MET A 53 -9.65 -11.54 -1.81
C MET A 53 -8.73 -10.86 -0.79
N ALA A 54 -8.37 -9.59 -0.99
CA ALA A 54 -7.52 -8.85 -0.06
C ALA A 54 -8.36 -7.87 0.77
N TRP A 55 -8.88 -6.82 0.15
CA TRP A 55 -9.28 -5.61 0.87
C TRP A 55 -10.64 -5.72 1.59
N GLU A 56 -11.67 -6.28 0.96
CA GLU A 56 -12.96 -6.45 1.63
C GLU A 56 -12.89 -7.37 2.86
N PRO A 57 -12.21 -8.54 2.81
CA PRO A 57 -11.96 -9.34 4.01
C PRO A 57 -11.11 -8.60 5.04
N PHE A 58 -10.04 -7.94 4.60
CA PHE A 58 -9.12 -7.23 5.49
C PHE A 58 -9.82 -6.15 6.31
N PHE A 59 -10.65 -5.30 5.67
CA PHE A 59 -11.40 -4.26 6.39
C PHE A 59 -12.40 -4.80 7.40
N ARG A 60 -12.97 -6.00 7.16
CA ARG A 60 -13.85 -6.65 8.15
C ARG A 60 -13.08 -7.21 9.34
N LEU A 61 -11.88 -7.75 9.09
CA LEU A 61 -11.05 -8.40 10.11
C LEU A 61 -10.28 -7.41 10.97
N PHE A 62 -9.85 -6.28 10.40
CA PHE A 62 -8.99 -5.29 11.05
C PHE A 62 -9.62 -3.89 11.04
N PRO A 63 -10.78 -3.69 11.70
CA PRO A 63 -11.40 -2.38 11.78
C PRO A 63 -10.48 -1.39 12.50
N GLY A 64 -10.37 -0.17 11.96
CA GLY A 64 -9.51 0.88 12.50
C GLY A 64 -8.02 0.73 12.19
N TYR A 65 -7.65 -0.23 11.32
CA TYR A 65 -6.29 -0.35 10.81
C TYR A 65 -5.86 0.92 10.06
N HIS A 66 -4.67 1.43 10.37
CA HIS A 66 -4.03 2.52 9.63
C HIS A 66 -2.52 2.36 9.63
N ASN A 67 -1.87 2.89 8.59
CA ASN A 67 -0.40 2.95 8.53
C ASN A 67 0.09 4.33 8.92
N ILE A 68 1.15 4.37 9.72
CA ILE A 68 1.91 5.57 10.04
C ILE A 68 3.24 5.48 9.31
N PHE A 69 3.50 6.45 8.42
CA PHE A 69 4.76 6.52 7.66
C PHE A 69 5.72 7.53 8.28
N GLU A 70 6.94 7.09 8.55
CA GLU A 70 8.01 7.88 9.14
C GLU A 70 8.97 8.41 8.07
N LYS A 71 9.16 7.61 7.00
CA LYS A 71 10.01 7.98 5.86
C LYS A 71 9.31 7.67 4.55
N ILE A 72 9.39 8.61 3.61
CA ILE A 72 8.83 8.47 2.27
C ILE A 72 9.89 8.90 1.26
N LEU A 73 10.21 8.03 0.31
CA LEU A 73 11.15 8.29 -0.77
C LEU A 73 10.46 8.06 -2.12
N VAL A 74 10.69 8.97 -3.06
CA VAL A 74 10.14 8.88 -4.42
C VAL A 74 11.27 8.66 -5.40
N LYS A 75 11.15 7.62 -6.24
CA LYS A 75 12.09 7.28 -7.32
C LYS A 75 11.31 7.09 -8.61
N GLY A 76 11.19 8.15 -9.41
CA GLY A 76 10.36 8.13 -10.63
C GLY A 76 8.90 7.87 -10.28
N SER A 77 8.34 6.78 -10.80
CA SER A 77 6.97 6.31 -10.51
C SER A 77 6.86 5.42 -9.27
N THR A 78 7.97 5.08 -8.61
CA THR A 78 7.99 4.24 -7.43
C THR A 78 8.00 5.09 -6.16
N VAL A 79 7.11 4.81 -5.23
CA VAL A 79 7.06 5.41 -3.90
C VAL A 79 7.39 4.34 -2.87
N ILE A 80 8.41 4.58 -2.07
CA ILE A 80 8.83 3.73 -0.95
C ILE A 80 8.38 4.41 0.33
N LEU A 81 7.60 3.72 1.15
CA LEU A 81 7.09 4.21 2.43
C LEU A 81 7.58 3.27 3.53
N GLN A 82 8.18 3.81 4.58
CA GLN A 82 8.64 3.06 5.74
C GLN A 82 7.92 3.58 6.98
N GLY A 83 7.54 2.67 7.86
CA GLY A 83 6.89 2.98 9.12
C GLY A 83 6.27 1.74 9.72
N TYR A 84 5.06 1.85 10.28
CA TYR A 84 4.39 0.75 10.96
C TYR A 84 2.87 0.82 10.84
N ALA A 85 2.23 -0.32 11.04
CA ALA A 85 0.78 -0.40 11.13
C ALA A 85 0.28 -0.18 12.57
N VAL A 86 -0.91 0.38 12.71
CA VAL A 86 -1.61 0.55 13.98
C VAL A 86 -3.01 -0.03 13.84
N CYS A 87 -3.37 -0.95 14.73
CA CYS A 87 -4.70 -1.53 14.79
C CYS A 87 -4.94 -2.18 16.16
N SER A 88 -6.16 -2.68 16.41
CA SER A 88 -6.48 -3.38 17.66
C SER A 88 -5.94 -4.82 17.72
N ASP A 89 -5.46 -5.37 16.61
CA ASP A 89 -4.91 -6.72 16.54
C ASP A 89 -3.46 -6.72 17.02
N GLU A 90 -3.16 -7.50 18.07
CA GLU A 90 -1.83 -7.53 18.71
C GLU A 90 -0.72 -8.02 17.77
N VAL A 91 -1.05 -8.81 16.75
CA VAL A 91 -0.07 -9.37 15.81
C VAL A 91 0.33 -8.34 14.76
N LEU A 92 -0.60 -7.47 14.35
CA LEU A 92 -0.35 -6.45 13.32
C LEU A 92 0.00 -5.08 13.88
N ASN A 93 -0.36 -4.81 15.14
CA ASN A 93 -0.13 -3.51 15.76
C ASN A 93 1.35 -3.25 16.04
N ASN A 94 1.81 -2.04 15.70
CA ASN A 94 3.19 -1.58 15.81
C ASN A 94 4.22 -2.49 15.10
N VAL A 95 3.80 -3.23 14.06
CA VAL A 95 4.72 -4.01 13.23
C VAL A 95 5.40 -3.09 12.21
N PRO A 96 6.74 -2.96 12.23
CA PRO A 96 7.46 -2.18 11.23
C PRO A 96 7.43 -2.84 9.86
N ALA A 97 7.17 -2.04 8.82
CA ALA A 97 7.13 -2.50 7.45
C ALA A 97 7.60 -1.43 6.46
N ILE A 98 7.90 -1.90 5.24
CA ILE A 98 8.21 -1.07 4.09
C ILE A 98 7.19 -1.39 3.01
N TRP A 99 6.45 -0.37 2.56
CA TRP A 99 5.51 -0.45 1.46
C TRP A 99 6.15 0.10 0.18
N ILE A 100 6.00 -0.63 -0.91
CA ILE A 100 6.42 -0.21 -2.25
C ILE A 100 5.16 -0.04 -3.09
N ALA A 101 4.95 1.18 -3.57
CA ALA A 101 3.89 1.53 -4.49
C ALA A 101 4.47 1.86 -5.87
N GLU A 102 3.97 1.23 -6.93
CA GLU A 102 4.25 1.65 -8.30
C GLU A 102 3.05 2.37 -8.88
N ILE A 103 3.31 3.51 -9.53
CA ILE A 103 2.28 4.40 -10.07
C ILE A 103 2.31 4.43 -11.59
N ILE A 104 1.17 4.18 -12.24
CA ILE A 104 0.99 4.25 -13.69
C ILE A 104 -0.24 5.11 -13.99
N LYS A 105 -0.04 6.22 -14.72
CA LYS A 105 -1.13 7.12 -15.16
C LYS A 105 -2.10 7.45 -14.02
N ASP A 106 -1.54 7.95 -12.93
CA ASP A 106 -2.25 8.37 -11.72
C ASP A 106 -2.94 7.27 -10.89
N LYS A 107 -2.62 6.00 -11.17
CA LYS A 107 -3.16 4.82 -10.46
C LYS A 107 -2.05 3.95 -9.89
N VAL A 108 -2.36 3.19 -8.84
CA VAL A 108 -1.45 2.23 -8.23
C VAL A 108 -1.50 0.91 -9.00
N SER A 109 -0.37 0.52 -9.59
CA SER A 109 -0.20 -0.77 -10.27
C SER A 109 0.34 -1.87 -9.35
N LEU A 110 1.13 -1.49 -8.33
CA LEU A 110 1.68 -2.41 -7.35
C LEU A 110 1.53 -1.84 -5.94
N TRP A 111 1.15 -2.67 -4.99
CA TRP A 111 1.30 -2.41 -3.56
C TRP A 111 1.94 -3.64 -2.89
N HIS A 112 3.22 -3.55 -2.54
CA HIS A 112 4.00 -4.66 -1.98
C HIS A 112 4.52 -4.31 -0.58
N ILE A 113 4.27 -5.19 0.38
CA ILE A 113 4.70 -5.05 1.77
C ILE A 113 5.94 -5.91 2.02
N TYR A 114 7.00 -5.29 2.53
CA TYR A 114 8.22 -5.95 3.00
C TYR A 114 8.34 -5.80 4.52
N PRO A 115 8.93 -6.79 5.22
CA PRO A 115 9.35 -6.57 6.60
C PRO A 115 10.46 -5.51 6.65
N ASP A 116 10.44 -4.64 7.66
CA ASP A 116 11.48 -3.62 7.84
C ASP A 116 12.77 -4.21 8.43
N THR A 117 13.53 -4.90 7.58
CA THR A 117 14.86 -5.41 7.88
C THR A 117 15.94 -4.50 7.31
N GLU A 118 17.16 -4.59 7.86
CA GLU A 118 18.33 -3.85 7.34
C GLU A 118 18.55 -4.11 5.85
N GLN A 119 18.45 -5.38 5.42
CA GLN A 119 18.63 -5.77 4.03
C GLN A 119 17.57 -5.13 3.12
N ASN A 120 16.32 -5.03 3.57
CA ASN A 120 15.26 -4.37 2.80
C ASN A 120 15.43 -2.84 2.78
N ARG A 121 15.89 -2.23 3.87
CA ARG A 121 16.22 -0.79 3.89
C ARG A 121 17.31 -0.46 2.88
N GLU A 122 18.42 -1.21 2.91
CA GLU A 122 19.51 -1.07 1.93
C GLU A 122 19.03 -1.24 0.49
N ARG A 123 18.25 -2.30 0.23
CA ARG A 123 17.66 -2.59 -1.09
C ARG A 123 16.86 -1.40 -1.63
N TRP A 124 16.09 -0.73 -0.78
CA TRP A 124 15.20 0.35 -1.18
C TRP A 124 15.80 1.74 -1.02
N GLY A 125 17.02 1.86 -0.47
CA GLY A 125 17.72 3.11 -0.22
C GLY A 125 17.10 3.93 0.91
N LEU A 126 16.58 3.25 1.93
CA LEU A 126 16.12 3.82 3.20
C LEU A 126 17.25 3.87 4.22
#